data_AF-A0A8S3EJ54-F1
#
_entry.id   AF-A0A8S3EJ54-F1
#
_cell.length_a   1.000
_cell.length_b   1.000
_cell.length_c   1.000
_cell.angle_alpha   90.00
_cell.angle_beta   90.00
_cell.angle_gamma   90.00
#
_symmetry.space_group_name_H-M   'P 1'
#
loop_
_entity.id
_entity.type
_entity.pdbx_description
1 polymer ?
#
loop_
_entity_poly.entity_id
_entity_poly.type
_entity_poly.pdbx_seq_one_letter_code
_entity_poly.pdbx_strand_id
1 'polypeptide(L)'
;MFLVLSLITCCVYIIYLIFKKPKNLPPGPPIYALPLFGHLLHLGKHPQETLMKWCQQSKSDITHCYFGQQLVIVLNNYSLIKEAFMDD
;
A
#
# COMPACT_ATOMS: atom_id res chain seq x y z
N MET A 1 -2.24 8.67 -36.58
CA MET A 1 -3.08 7.59 -36.00
C MET A 1 -2.22 6.53 -35.30
N PHE A 2 -1.29 5.86 -35.98
CA PHE A 2 -0.43 4.82 -35.39
C PHE A 2 0.47 5.29 -34.22
N LEU A 3 1.05 6.49 -34.30
CA LEU A 3 1.84 7.07 -33.19
C LEU A 3 1.00 7.30 -31.93
N VAL A 4 -0.23 7.78 -32.09
CA VAL A 4 -1.16 8.03 -30.99
C VAL A 4 -1.57 6.72 -30.32
N LEU A 5 -1.89 5.70 -31.11
CA LEU A 5 -2.17 4.35 -30.60
C LEU A 5 -0.98 3.76 -29.83
N SER A 6 0.24 3.88 -30.36
CA SER A 6 1.46 3.39 -29.69
C SER A 6 1.69 4.07 -28.34
N LEU A 7 1.51 5.40 -28.28
CA LEU A 7 1.62 6.17 -27.03
C LEU A 7 0.58 5.72 -25.99
N ILE A 8 -0.68 5.54 -26.40
CA ILE A 8 -1.75 5.08 -25.51
C ILE A 8 -1.42 3.70 -24.96
N THR A 9 -1.01 2.74 -25.80
CA THR A 9 -0.64 1.39 -25.35
C THR A 9 0.55 1.42 -24.38
N CYS A 10 1.55 2.27 -24.64
CA CYS A 10 2.71 2.43 -23.76
C CYS A 10 2.30 3.02 -22.39
N CYS A 11 1.44 4.05 -22.38
CA CYS A 11 0.90 4.61 -21.14
C CYS A 11 0.10 3.58 -20.34
N VAL A 12 -0.79 2.82 -20.99
CA VAL A 12 -1.56 1.77 -20.33
C VAL A 12 -0.65 0.68 -19.76
N TYR A 13 0.42 0.30 -20.47
CA TYR A 13 1.39 -0.67 -20.01
C TYR A 13 2.17 -0.18 -18.77
N ILE A 14 2.62 1.08 -18.77
CA ILE A 14 3.29 1.69 -17.62
C ILE A 14 2.34 1.74 -16.41
N ILE A 15 1.09 2.14 -16.62
CA ILE A 15 0.06 2.14 -15.58
C ILE A 15 -0.13 0.71 -15.03
N TYR A 16 -0.27 -0.29 -15.90
CA TYR A 16 -0.38 -1.69 -15.48
C TYR A 16 0.80 -2.14 -14.60
N LEU A 17 2.03 -1.77 -14.97
CA LEU A 17 3.22 -2.08 -14.17
C LEU A 17 3.22 -1.39 -12.81
N ILE A 18 2.78 -0.13 -12.74
CA ILE A 18 2.71 0.65 -11.48
C ILE A 18 1.63 0.08 -10.55
N PHE A 19 0.48 -0.34 -11.09
CA PHE A 19 -0.63 -0.90 -10.31
C PHE A 19 -0.49 -2.39 -10.01
N LYS A 20 0.54 -3.06 -10.52
CA LYS A 20 0.79 -4.47 -10.26
C LYS A 20 1.14 -4.69 -8.79
N LYS A 21 0.18 -5.18 -8.02
CA LYS A 21 0.38 -5.54 -6.60
C LYS A 21 1.28 -6.79 -6.48
N PRO A 22 2.27 -6.80 -5.58
CA PRO A 22 3.00 -8.00 -5.20
C PRO A 22 2.06 -9.15 -4.81
N LYS A 23 2.40 -10.39 -5.21
CA LYS A 23 1.72 -11.58 -4.71
C LYS A 23 2.11 -11.80 -3.24
N ASN A 24 1.17 -12.19 -2.38
CA ASN A 24 1.33 -12.42 -0.93
C ASN A 24 1.37 -11.16 -0.04
N LEU A 25 0.78 -10.05 -0.49
CA LEU A 25 0.56 -8.92 0.42
C LEU A 25 -0.48 -9.30 1.49
N PRO A 26 -0.27 -8.91 2.77
CA PRO A 26 -1.30 -9.01 3.81
C PRO A 26 -2.54 -8.19 3.41
N PRO A 27 -3.65 -8.24 4.15
CA PRO A 27 -4.78 -7.33 3.89
C PRO A 27 -4.31 -5.87 3.86
N GLY A 28 -4.82 -5.12 2.89
CA GLY A 28 -4.48 -3.70 2.69
C GLY A 28 -5.58 -2.79 3.24
N PRO A 29 -5.31 -1.48 3.37
CA PRO A 29 -6.33 -0.51 3.69
C PRO A 29 -7.46 -0.60 2.66
N PRO A 30 -8.69 -0.24 3.06
CA PRO A 30 -9.86 -0.28 2.18
C PRO A 30 -9.79 0.73 1.02
N ILE A 31 -8.74 1.54 0.96
CA ILE A 31 -8.58 2.67 0.04
C ILE A 31 -7.54 2.32 -1.02
N TYR A 32 -7.76 2.76 -2.25
CA TYR A 32 -6.81 2.56 -3.34
C TYR A 32 -5.59 3.47 -3.20
N ALA A 33 -4.40 2.88 -3.33
CA ALA A 33 -3.14 3.63 -3.37
C ALA A 33 -3.05 4.47 -4.65
N LEU A 34 -2.78 5.76 -4.51
CA LEU A 34 -2.47 6.62 -5.65
C LEU A 34 -1.10 6.23 -6.23
N PRO A 35 -0.95 6.20 -7.56
CA PRO A 35 0.26 5.69 -8.21
C PRO A 35 1.54 6.47 -7.89
N LEU A 36 1.45 7.72 -7.38
CA LEU A 36 2.61 8.53 -6.96
C LEU A 36 2.70 8.73 -5.45
N PHE A 37 1.59 8.98 -4.76
CA PHE A 37 1.58 9.31 -3.34
C PHE A 37 1.23 8.11 -2.44
N GLY A 38 0.78 7.00 -3.02
CA GLY A 38 0.27 5.86 -2.26
C GLY A 38 -0.92 6.28 -1.41
N HIS A 39 -0.85 6.00 -0.11
CA HIS A 39 -1.84 6.41 0.89
C HIS A 39 -1.40 7.63 1.72
N LEU A 40 -0.29 8.30 1.38
CA LEU A 40 0.24 9.44 2.15
C LEU A 40 -0.81 10.56 2.32
N LEU A 41 -1.59 10.84 1.28
CA LEU A 41 -2.64 11.86 1.35
C LEU A 41 -3.75 11.52 2.36
N HIS A 42 -3.91 10.25 2.70
CA HIS A 42 -4.92 9.79 3.65
C HIS A 42 -4.41 9.69 5.09
N LEU A 43 -3.09 9.71 5.31
CA LEU A 43 -2.50 9.68 6.67
C LEU A 43 -2.89 10.90 7.50
N GLY A 44 -3.02 12.06 6.86
CA GLY A 44 -3.38 13.32 7.50
C GLY A 44 -2.34 13.76 8.55
N LYS A 45 -2.78 14.61 9.48
CA LYS A 45 -1.93 15.19 10.55
C LYS A 45 -1.55 14.17 11.63
N HIS A 46 -2.37 13.13 11.82
CA HIS A 46 -2.22 12.10 12.85
C HIS A 46 -2.13 10.72 12.19
N PRO A 47 -0.96 10.35 11.63
CA PRO A 47 -0.81 9.12 10.86
C PRO A 47 -1.09 7.88 11.70
N GLN A 48 -0.74 7.91 13.00
CA GLN A 48 -0.91 6.80 13.93
C GLN A 48 -2.39 6.40 14.08
N GLU A 49 -3.28 7.38 14.26
CA GLU A 49 -4.71 7.12 14.36
C GLU A 49 -5.30 6.56 13.07
N THR A 50 -4.86 7.09 11.93
CA THR A 50 -5.29 6.60 10.61
C THR A 50 -4.87 5.15 10.38
N LEU A 51 -3.61 4.81 10.70
CA LEU A 51 -3.11 3.45 10.60
C LEU A 51 -3.89 2.50 11.52
N MET A 52 -4.16 2.92 12.76
CA MET A 52 -4.96 2.14 13.71
C MET A 52 -6.38 1.88 13.17
N LYS A 53 -7.02 2.90 12.60
CA LYS A 53 -8.35 2.77 11.96
C LYS A 53 -8.32 1.77 10.79
N TRP A 54 -7.28 1.79 9.97
CA TRP A 54 -7.14 0.83 8.87
C TRP A 54 -6.99 -0.61 9.34
N CYS A 55 -6.20 -0.86 10.39
CA CYS A 55 -6.10 -2.18 11.01
C CYS A 55 -7.44 -2.65 11.59
N GLN A 56 -8.19 -1.76 12.24
CA GLN A 56 -9.53 -2.06 12.75
C GLN A 56 -10.51 -2.41 11.61
N GLN A 57 -10.44 -1.67 10.50
CA GLN A 57 -11.29 -1.91 9.32
C GLN A 57 -10.93 -3.21 8.58
N SER A 58 -9.64 -3.54 8.48
CA SER A 58 -9.16 -4.78 7.86
C SER A 58 -9.33 -6.01 8.75
N LYS A 59 -9.70 -5.82 10.02
CA LYS A 59 -9.81 -6.87 11.06
C LYS A 59 -8.57 -7.77 11.10
N SER A 60 -7.40 -7.17 10.90
CA SER A 60 -6.13 -7.88 10.86
C SER A 60 -5.06 -7.11 11.59
N ASP A 61 -4.25 -7.84 12.37
CA ASP A 61 -3.14 -7.30 13.15
C ASP A 61 -1.92 -6.94 12.27
N ILE A 62 -1.91 -7.40 11.02
CA ILE A 62 -0.89 -7.09 10.00
C ILE A 62 -1.59 -6.42 8.82
N THR A 63 -1.24 -5.19 8.53
CA THR A 63 -1.80 -4.46 7.38
C THR A 63 -0.66 -3.83 6.58
N HIS A 64 -0.72 -3.90 5.24
CA HIS A 64 0.25 -3.17 4.41
C HIS A 64 -0.31 -1.81 4.01
N CYS A 65 0.54 -0.79 3.85
CA CYS A 65 0.18 0.48 3.23
C CYS A 65 1.31 0.95 2.32
N TYR A 66 0.99 1.80 1.32
CA TYR A 66 2.00 2.41 0.45
C TYR A 66 2.26 3.84 0.89
N PHE A 67 3.53 4.18 1.15
CA PHE A 67 3.99 5.55 1.30
C PHE A 67 4.69 5.97 0.01
N GLY A 68 3.96 6.67 -0.86
CA GLY A 68 4.43 6.88 -2.23
C GLY A 68 4.53 5.55 -2.97
N GLN A 69 5.75 5.22 -3.42
CA GLN A 69 6.08 3.95 -4.06
C GLN A 69 6.64 2.91 -3.06
N GLN A 70 6.86 3.29 -1.80
CA GLN A 70 7.40 2.39 -0.78
C GLN A 70 6.28 1.57 -0.15
N LEU A 71 6.43 0.26 -0.14
CA LEU A 71 5.57 -0.66 0.60
C LEU A 71 5.98 -0.65 2.08
N VAL A 72 5.03 -0.36 2.96
CA VAL A 72 5.19 -0.33 4.41
C VAL A 72 4.27 -1.38 5.04
N ILE A 73 4.80 -2.17 5.97
CA ILE A 73 4.02 -3.13 6.75
C ILE A 73 3.79 -2.54 8.13
N VAL A 74 2.54 -2.48 8.53
CA VAL A 74 2.10 -1.97 9.83
C VAL A 74 1.69 -3.14 10.69
N LEU A 75 2.36 -3.28 11.83
CA LEU A 75 2.09 -4.28 12.85
C LEU A 75 1.37 -3.61 14.01
N ASN A 76 0.16 -4.07 14.33
CA ASN A 76 -0.67 -3.48 15.39
C ASN A 76 -0.80 -4.37 16.64
N ASN A 77 -0.07 -5.49 16.69
CA ASN A 77 -0.08 -6.44 17.80
C ASN A 77 1.34 -6.62 18.36
N TYR A 78 1.46 -6.54 19.68
CA TYR A 78 2.73 -6.71 20.39
C TYR A 78 3.40 -8.06 20.12
N SER A 79 2.62 -9.15 20.04
CA SER A 79 3.17 -10.48 19.76
C SER A 79 3.88 -10.54 18.40
N LEU A 80 3.29 -9.92 17.38
CA LEU A 80 3.85 -9.85 16.03
C LEU A 80 5.06 -8.93 15.94
N ILE A 81 5.04 -7.82 16.67
CA ILE A 81 6.20 -6.93 16.80
C ILE A 81 7.35 -7.72 17.43
N LYS A 82 7.08 -8.41 18.55
CA LYS A 82 8.08 -9.21 19.25
C LYS A 82 8.66 -10.31 18.35
N GLU A 83 7.82 -11.03 17.61
CA GLU A 83 8.24 -12.06 16.64
C GLU A 83 9.13 -11.45 15.55
N ALA A 84 8.68 -10.37 14.90
CA ALA A 84 9.43 -9.69 13.84
C ALA A 84 10.80 -9.14 14.28
N PHE A 85 10.95 -8.72 15.54
CA PHE A 85 12.21 -8.20 16.09
C PHE A 85 13.10 -9.27 16.74
N MET A 86 12.58 -10.47 17.01
CA MET A 86 13.35 -11.57 17.61
C MET A 86 13.88 -12.56 16.58
N ASP A 87 13.31 -12.58 15.38
CA ASP A 87 13.73 -13.45 14.27
C ASP A 87 14.87 -12.86 13.41
N ASP A 88 15.40 -11.68 13.77
CA ASP A 88 16.63 -11.07 13.23
C ASP A 88 17.88 -11.47 14.04
#